data_AF-A0A2M8HCE0-F1
#
_entry.id   AF-A0A2M8HCE0-F1
#
_cell.length_a   1.000
_cell.length_b   1.000
_cell.length_c   1.000
_cell.angle_alpha   90.00
_cell.angle_beta   90.00
_cell.angle_gamma   90.00
#
_symmetry.space_group_name_H-M   'P 1'
#
loop_
_entity.id
_entity.type
_entity.pdbx_description
1 polymer ?
#
loop_
_entity_poly.entity_id
_entity_poly.type
_entity_poly.pdbx_seq_one_letter_code
_entity_poly.pdbx_strand_id
1 'polypeptide(L)' 'MLVAGLISGCAVIAPAPIEYLPQDPPPGAVPYGKQVYVDDGRCPDAQVKRIVGGDAKKNIPRQVECVPRPQ' A
#
# COMPACT_ATOMS: atom_id res chain seq x y z
N MET A 1 31.80 32.50 -24.44
CA MET A 1 31.50 31.05 -24.47
C MET A 1 30.90 30.68 -23.13
N LEU A 2 29.67 30.18 -23.12
CA LEU A 2 28.91 29.85 -21.91
C LEU A 2 29.55 28.68 -21.15
N VAL A 3 29.71 28.82 -19.84
CA VAL A 3 30.09 27.75 -18.92
C VAL A 3 28.81 26.98 -18.57
N ALA A 4 28.62 25.82 -19.19
CA ALA A 4 27.52 24.91 -18.89
C ALA A 4 27.84 24.12 -17.60
N GLY A 5 27.39 24.62 -16.45
CA GLY A 5 27.45 23.91 -15.17
C GLY A 5 26.41 22.79 -15.12
N LEU A 6 26.87 21.54 -15.14
CA LEU A 6 26.05 20.35 -14.90
C LEU A 6 25.74 20.26 -13.40
N ILE A 7 24.63 20.86 -12.97
CA ILE A 7 24.04 20.58 -11.65
C ILE A 7 23.47 19.16 -11.65
N SER A 8 24.30 18.20 -11.25
CA SER A 8 23.88 16.84 -10.89
C SER A 8 23.12 16.92 -9.57
N GLY A 9 21.82 17.25 -9.64
CA GLY A 9 20.92 17.19 -8.50
C GLY A 9 20.57 15.74 -8.18
N CYS A 10 20.97 15.24 -7.01
CA CYS A 10 20.44 14.01 -6.46
C CYS A 10 18.94 14.19 -6.22
N ALA A 11 18.10 13.62 -7.07
CA ALA A 11 16.68 13.50 -6.81
C ALA A 11 16.51 12.61 -5.56
N VAL A 12 16.15 13.22 -4.44
CA VAL A 12 15.81 12.49 -3.21
C VAL A 12 14.48 11.79 -3.49
N ILE A 13 14.52 10.49 -3.78
CA ILE A 13 13.30 9.68 -3.92
C ILE A 13 12.74 9.51 -2.50
N ALA A 14 11.82 10.41 -2.11
CA ALA A 14 11.05 10.23 -0.90
C ALA A 14 10.06 9.07 -1.09
N PRO A 15 9.89 8.16 -0.12
CA PRO A 15 8.83 7.17 -0.18
C PRO A 15 7.47 7.86 -0.25
N ALA A 16 6.59 7.36 -1.12
CA ALA A 16 5.24 7.87 -1.21
C ALA A 16 4.50 7.56 0.11
N PRO A 17 3.69 8.50 0.63
CA PRO A 17 2.93 8.27 1.85
C PRO A 17 1.98 7.08 1.65
N ILE A 18 2.04 6.13 2.57
CA ILE A 18 1.14 4.96 2.56
C ILE A 18 -0.19 5.38 3.18
N GLU A 19 -1.27 5.13 2.43
CA GLU A 19 -2.63 5.36 2.88
C GLU A 19 -3.14 4.16 3.69
N TYR A 20 -3.67 4.45 4.88
CA TYR A 20 -4.27 3.48 5.78
C TYR A 20 -5.76 3.76 5.90
N LEU A 21 -6.59 2.79 5.53
CA LEU A 21 -8.02 2.88 5.71
C LEU A 21 -8.37 2.63 7.19
N PRO A 22 -9.33 3.36 7.77
CA PRO A 22 -9.76 3.15 9.15
C PRO A 22 -10.64 1.89 9.33
N GLN A 23 -11.10 1.28 8.24
CA GLN A 23 -11.99 0.12 8.27
C GLN A 23 -11.82 -0.77 7.03
N ASP A 24 -12.25 -2.02 7.15
CA ASP A 24 -12.18 -2.98 6.05
C ASP A 24 -13.07 -2.54 4.88
N PRO A 25 -12.54 -2.46 3.65
CA PRO A 25 -13.33 -2.14 2.48
C PRO A 25 -14.33 -3.27 2.17
N PRO A 26 -15.48 -2.94 1.54
CA PRO A 26 -16.49 -3.93 1.22
C PRO A 26 -15.98 -4.96 0.19
N PRO A 27 -16.61 -6.13 0.08
CA PRO A 27 -16.26 -7.13 -0.93
C PRO A 27 -16.24 -6.53 -2.34
N GLY A 28 -15.16 -6.77 -3.09
CA GLY A 28 -14.98 -6.27 -4.46
C GLY A 28 -14.46 -4.83 -4.58
N ALA A 29 -14.34 -4.07 -3.48
CA ALA A 29 -13.78 -2.71 -3.53
C ALA A 29 -12.27 -2.68 -3.77
N VAL A 30 -11.55 -3.74 -3.38
CA VAL A 30 -10.12 -3.90 -3.72
C VAL A 30 -10.02 -4.70 -5.02
N PRO A 31 -9.50 -4.13 -6.11
CA PRO A 31 -9.33 -4.84 -7.37
C PRO A 31 -8.41 -6.05 -7.22
N TYR A 32 -8.60 -7.07 -8.05
CA TYR A 32 -7.78 -8.27 -8.03
C TYR A 32 -6.27 -7.94 -8.10
N GLY A 33 -5.49 -8.50 -7.18
CA GLY A 33 -4.04 -8.31 -7.10
C GLY A 33 -3.59 -6.93 -6.61
N LYS A 34 -4.53 -6.00 -6.36
CA LYS A 34 -4.23 -4.75 -5.66
C LYS A 34 -4.30 -4.98 -4.16
N GLN A 35 -3.51 -4.19 -3.43
CA GLN A 35 -3.46 -4.25 -1.98
C GLN A 35 -3.85 -2.90 -1.37
N VAL A 36 -4.42 -2.96 -0.19
CA VAL A 36 -4.65 -1.80 0.67
C VAL A 36 -4.25 -2.14 2.10
N TYR A 37 -3.91 -1.12 2.87
CA TYR A 37 -3.62 -1.27 4.29
C TYR A 37 -4.79 -0.72 5.11
N VAL A 38 -5.20 -1.46 6.15
CA VAL A 38 -6.26 -1.07 7.07
C VAL A 38 -5.70 -1.04 8.49
N ASP A 39 -5.92 0.08 9.16
CA ASP A 39 -5.55 0.32 10.55
C ASP A 39 -6.80 0.50 11.40
N ASP A 40 -7.41 -0.63 11.78
CA ASP A 40 -8.65 -0.66 12.57
C ASP A 40 -8.44 -1.21 13.99
N GLY A 41 -7.18 -1.35 14.43
CA GLY A 41 -6.80 -1.84 15.75
C GLY A 41 -7.03 -3.35 15.98
N ARG A 42 -7.36 -4.14 14.94
CA ARG A 42 -7.51 -5.61 15.10
C ARG A 42 -6.21 -6.39 15.02
N CYS A 43 -5.17 -5.81 14.39
CA CYS A 43 -3.85 -6.41 14.35
C CYS A 43 -3.05 -6.03 15.62
N PRO A 44 -2.05 -6.84 16.01
CA PRO A 44 -1.15 -6.51 17.12
C PRO A 44 -0.45 -5.15 16.95
N ASP A 45 0.12 -4.65 18.04
CA ASP A 45 0.83 -3.37 18.03
C ASP A 45 1.89 -3.32 16.92
N ALA A 46 1.99 -2.14 16.29
CA ALA A 46 2.84 -1.87 15.12
C ALA A 46 2.54 -2.71 13.85
N GLN A 47 1.42 -3.43 13.81
CA GLN A 47 0.92 -4.11 12.61
C GLN A 47 -0.35 -3.45 12.07
N VAL A 48 -0.63 -3.71 10.79
CA VAL A 48 -1.82 -3.29 10.07
C VAL A 48 -2.32 -4.46 9.23
N LYS A 49 -3.61 -4.47 8.88
CA LYS A 49 -4.09 -5.47 7.92
C LYS A 49 -3.65 -5.09 6.52
N ARG A 50 -3.04 -6.03 5.82
CA ARG A 50 -2.89 -6.01 4.36
C ARG A 50 -4.04 -6.80 3.76
N ILE A 51 -4.85 -6.14 2.95
CA ILE A 51 -5.94 -6.77 2.20
C ILE A 51 -5.56 -6.78 0.72
N VAL A 52 -5.47 -7.97 0.13
CA VAL A 52 -5.25 -8.15 -1.32
C VAL A 52 -6.55 -8.56 -1.98
N GLY A 53 -6.96 -7.82 -3.00
CA GLY A 53 -8.20 -8.08 -3.73
C GLY A 53 -8.19 -9.45 -4.39
N GLY A 54 -9.29 -10.18 -4.22
CA GLY A 54 -9.56 -11.44 -4.91
C GLY A 54 -10.28 -11.21 -6.25
N ASP A 55 -10.61 -12.30 -6.93
CA ASP A 55 -11.41 -12.30 -8.15
C ASP A 55 -12.55 -13.31 -8.01
N ALA A 56 -13.75 -12.80 -7.73
CA ALA A 56 -14.95 -13.63 -7.56
C ALA A 56 -15.32 -14.41 -8.82
N LYS A 57 -15.05 -13.88 -10.03
CA LYS A 57 -15.35 -14.58 -11.29
C LYS A 57 -14.45 -15.80 -11.48
N LYS A 58 -13.24 -15.76 -10.92
CA LYS A 58 -12.26 -16.85 -10.96
C LYS A 58 -12.24 -17.69 -9.68
N ASN A 59 -13.17 -17.49 -8.75
CA ASN A 59 -13.19 -18.12 -7.43
C ASN A 59 -11.88 -17.91 -6.63
N ILE A 60 -11.22 -16.77 -6.81
CA ILE A 60 -10.02 -16.40 -6.05
C ILE A 60 -10.47 -15.55 -4.85
N PRO A 61 -10.36 -16.05 -3.61
CA PRO A 61 -10.72 -15.26 -2.44
C PRO A 61 -9.75 -14.09 -2.24
N ARG A 62 -10.23 -13.01 -1.61
CA ARG A 62 -9.34 -11.95 -1.13
C ARG A 62 -8.45 -12.48 0.00
N GLN A 63 -7.24 -11.95 0.11
CA GLN A 63 -6.30 -12.31 1.18
C GLN A 63 -6.30 -11.21 2.23
N VAL A 64 -6.26 -11.61 3.50
CA VAL A 64 -6.20 -10.69 4.65
C VAL A 64 -5.13 -11.20 5.60
N GLU A 65 -4.16 -10.36 5.91
CA GLU A 65 -3.04 -10.72 6.79
C GLU A 65 -2.61 -9.52 7.62
N CYS A 66 -2.27 -9.73 8.89
CA CYS A 66 -1.62 -8.71 9.69
C CYS A 66 -0.14 -8.67 9.34
N VAL A 67 0.34 -7.51 8.89
CA VAL A 67 1.73 -7.29 8.51
C VAL A 67 2.31 -6.11 9.29
N PRO A 68 3.63 -6.06 9.52
CA PRO A 68 4.29 -4.87 10.06
C PRO A 68 3.94 -3.63 9.24
N ARG A 69 3.78 -2.49 9.91
CA ARG A 69 3.54 -1.20 9.24
C ARG A 69 4.63 -0.92 8.21
N PRO A 70 4.31 -0.82 6.92
CA PRO A 70 5.28 -0.45 5.89
C PRO A 70 5.69 1.02 6.07
N GLN A 71 6.98 1.30 5.83
CA GLN A 71 7.60 2.62 5.97
C GLN A 71 7.73 3.32 4.62
#